data_AF-A0A6P3Y237-F1
#
_entry.id   AF-A0A6P3Y237-F1
#
_cell.length_a   1.000
_cell.length_b   1.000
_cell.length_c   1.000
_cell.angle_alpha   90.00
_cell.angle_beta   90.00
_cell.angle_gamma   90.00
#
_symmetry.space_group_name_H-M   'P 1'
#
loop_
_entity.id
_entity.type
_entity.pdbx_description
1 polymer ?
#
loop_
_entity_poly.entity_id
_entity_poly.type
_entity_poly.pdbx_seq_one_letter_code
_entity_poly.pdbx_strand_id
1 'polypeptide(L)'
;MQRICADTELPSNFDDWTVQEQSDWMYYNMTDLYKNVPESLQNLIPSATRPLDFNRSLNALPEWMDPEKYHRGQKFVRENYFSIIMAFIFGSIYGYTFEDALKPIIIGGNSHTPYLAFKRYLNTLKRILAWYDGEPWSKGTEAYRDMQIARNKHITISTKVSLLDNKQYQAASKFEQPWCPEYETLMKDFALTCPFEKLGQRPYKILDNMSRKPKDLNNMLMAVTQAHFIMLPVLYPQK
;
A
#
# COMPACT_ATOMS: atom_id res chain seq x y z
N MET A 1 -21.02 -15.96 16.86
CA MET A 1 -19.69 -15.65 16.32
C MET A 1 -19.42 -16.66 15.20
N GLN A 2 -19.89 -16.38 13.99
CA GLN A 2 -19.62 -17.22 12.82
C GLN A 2 -18.15 -17.03 12.44
N ARG A 3 -17.44 -18.14 12.21
CA ARG A 3 -16.08 -18.16 11.69
C ARG A 3 -16.06 -17.35 10.38
N ILE A 4 -15.33 -16.24 10.38
CA ILE A 4 -15.22 -15.35 9.20
C ILE A 4 -14.17 -15.87 8.20
N CYS A 5 -13.31 -16.81 8.62
CA CYS A 5 -12.55 -17.64 7.69
C CYS A 5 -13.41 -18.82 7.25
N ALA A 6 -13.44 -19.08 5.93
CA ALA A 6 -14.07 -20.25 5.36
C ALA A 6 -13.58 -21.54 6.05
N ASP A 7 -14.42 -22.57 6.09
CA ASP A 7 -14.17 -23.91 6.65
C ASP A 7 -13.03 -24.69 5.94
N THR A 8 -12.22 -24.02 5.12
CA THR A 8 -11.05 -24.58 4.46
C THR A 8 -9.87 -24.54 5.44
N GLU A 9 -9.62 -25.69 6.09
CA GLU A 9 -8.45 -25.86 6.94
C GLU A 9 -7.16 -25.79 6.10
N LEU A 10 -6.16 -25.04 6.59
CA LEU A 10 -4.83 -25.05 5.99
C LEU A 10 -4.26 -26.48 6.05
N PRO A 11 -3.44 -26.90 5.07
CA PRO A 11 -2.72 -28.16 5.13
C PRO A 11 -1.96 -28.28 6.46
N SER A 12 -1.98 -29.46 7.07
CA SER A 12 -1.41 -29.67 8.42
C SER A 12 0.10 -29.39 8.51
N ASN A 13 0.81 -29.42 7.37
CA ASN A 13 2.23 -29.09 7.23
C ASN A 13 2.47 -27.77 6.47
N PHE A 14 1.45 -26.91 6.36
CA PHE A 14 1.54 -25.66 5.59
C PHE A 14 2.69 -24.76 6.07
N ASP A 15 2.92 -24.71 7.39
CA ASP A 15 3.99 -23.90 7.98
C ASP A 15 5.41 -24.44 7.69
N ASP A 16 5.53 -25.72 7.30
CA ASP A 16 6.81 -26.35 6.93
C ASP A 16 7.21 -26.04 5.47
N TRP A 17 6.28 -25.52 4.67
CA TRP A 17 6.51 -25.21 3.26
C TRP A 17 7.36 -23.94 3.08
N THR A 18 8.02 -23.85 1.94
CA THR A 18 8.66 -22.60 1.52
C THR A 18 7.61 -21.50 1.32
N VAL A 19 8.05 -20.23 1.39
CA VAL A 19 7.18 -19.06 1.12
C VAL A 19 6.50 -19.17 -0.24
N GLN A 20 7.22 -19.71 -1.22
CA GLN A 20 6.73 -19.85 -2.58
C GLN A 20 5.62 -20.90 -2.67
N GLU A 21 5.82 -22.07 -2.05
CA GLU A 21 4.81 -23.13 -1.99
C GLU A 21 3.55 -22.68 -1.23
N GLN A 22 3.70 -21.99 -0.10
CA GLN A 22 2.57 -21.39 0.63
C GLN A 22 1.79 -20.41 -0.25
N SER A 23 2.52 -19.52 -0.95
CA SER A 23 1.94 -18.51 -1.85
C SER A 23 1.18 -19.14 -3.02
N ASP A 24 1.75 -20.18 -3.63
CA ASP A 24 1.16 -20.82 -4.80
C ASP A 24 -0.08 -21.63 -4.40
N TRP A 25 -0.02 -22.35 -3.28
CA TRP A 25 -1.20 -23.04 -2.76
C TRP A 25 -2.33 -22.07 -2.42
N MET A 26 -2.04 -20.96 -1.74
CA MET A 26 -3.05 -19.92 -1.46
C MET A 26 -3.66 -19.35 -2.74
N TYR A 27 -2.85 -19.16 -3.79
CA TYR A 27 -3.34 -18.69 -5.10
C TYR A 27 -4.33 -19.68 -5.72
N TYR A 28 -3.99 -20.98 -5.75
CA TYR A 28 -4.88 -21.99 -6.34
C TYR A 28 -6.14 -22.29 -5.52
N ASN A 29 -6.15 -21.95 -4.22
CA ASN A 29 -7.29 -22.16 -3.32
C ASN A 29 -8.01 -20.85 -2.94
N MET A 30 -7.66 -19.71 -3.55
CA MET A 30 -8.10 -18.38 -3.09
C MET A 30 -9.62 -18.21 -3.07
N THR A 31 -10.34 -18.74 -4.06
CA THR A 31 -11.80 -18.62 -4.14
C THR A 31 -12.48 -19.32 -2.99
N ASP A 32 -11.95 -20.48 -2.56
CA ASP A 32 -12.48 -21.22 -1.43
C ASP A 32 -12.06 -20.63 -0.08
N LEU A 33 -10.83 -20.14 0.03
CA LEU A 33 -10.31 -19.49 1.24
C LEU A 33 -11.01 -18.15 1.52
N TYR A 34 -11.38 -17.42 0.45
CA TYR A 34 -11.83 -16.03 0.54
C TYR A 34 -13.18 -15.79 -0.14
N LYS A 35 -14.16 -16.68 0.13
CA LYS A 35 -15.54 -16.59 -0.40
C LYS A 35 -16.24 -15.25 -0.14
N ASN A 36 -15.83 -14.54 0.91
CA ASN A 36 -16.37 -13.24 1.29
C ASN A 36 -15.67 -12.05 0.61
N VAL A 37 -14.63 -12.30 -0.21
CA VAL A 37 -13.89 -11.29 -0.97
C VAL A 37 -14.37 -11.35 -2.43
N PRO A 38 -14.77 -10.22 -3.03
CA PRO A 38 -15.11 -10.17 -4.44
C PRO A 38 -14.01 -10.78 -5.31
N GLU A 39 -14.38 -11.57 -6.32
CA GLU A 39 -13.44 -12.26 -7.20
C GLU A 39 -12.36 -11.33 -7.78
N SER A 40 -12.76 -10.10 -8.15
CA SER A 40 -11.86 -9.06 -8.65
C SER A 40 -10.74 -8.65 -7.68
N LEU A 41 -10.90 -8.90 -6.39
CA LEU A 41 -9.93 -8.57 -5.34
C LEU A 41 -9.18 -9.78 -4.80
N GLN A 42 -9.58 -11.01 -5.14
CA GLN A 42 -8.96 -12.23 -4.60
C GLN A 42 -7.47 -12.32 -4.94
N ASN A 43 -7.05 -11.85 -6.13
CA ASN A 43 -5.65 -11.83 -6.55
C ASN A 43 -4.74 -10.95 -5.68
N LEU A 44 -5.29 -9.99 -4.91
CA LEU A 44 -4.50 -9.18 -3.98
C LEU A 44 -3.95 -10.01 -2.81
N ILE A 45 -4.63 -11.09 -2.45
CA ILE A 45 -4.31 -11.87 -1.25
C ILE A 45 -3.01 -12.68 -1.43
N PRO A 46 -2.85 -13.52 -2.47
CA PRO A 46 -1.56 -14.15 -2.73
C PRO A 46 -0.48 -13.15 -3.16
N SER A 47 -0.83 -11.89 -3.46
CA SER A 47 0.16 -10.84 -3.69
C SER A 47 0.82 -10.34 -2.40
N ALA A 48 0.27 -10.66 -1.22
CA ALA A 48 0.85 -10.30 0.07
C ALA A 48 2.14 -11.08 0.40
N THR A 49 2.32 -12.26 -0.19
CA THR A 49 3.51 -13.11 -0.06
C THR A 49 4.56 -12.83 -1.13
N ARG A 50 4.24 -12.02 -2.15
CA ARG A 50 5.16 -11.69 -3.23
C ARG A 50 6.05 -10.51 -2.83
N PRO A 51 7.38 -10.64 -2.95
CA PRO A 51 8.29 -9.55 -2.62
C PRO A 51 8.09 -8.35 -3.55
N LEU A 52 8.35 -7.15 -3.01
CA LEU A 52 8.30 -5.90 -3.76
C LEU A 52 9.17 -5.91 -5.03
N ASP A 53 10.38 -6.46 -4.93
CA ASP A 53 11.31 -6.52 -6.05
C ASP A 53 11.48 -7.96 -6.53
N PHE A 54 11.29 -8.15 -7.83
CA PHE A 54 11.44 -9.41 -8.55
C PHE A 54 12.35 -9.23 -9.78
N ASN A 55 13.34 -8.33 -9.70
CA ASN A 55 14.40 -8.12 -10.69
C ASN A 55 13.91 -7.82 -12.12
N ARG A 56 12.73 -7.21 -12.26
CA ARG A 56 12.22 -6.78 -13.56
C ARG A 56 13.08 -5.66 -14.15
N SER A 57 13.36 -5.73 -15.45
CA SER A 57 14.01 -4.62 -16.18
C SER A 57 13.20 -3.33 -16.04
N LEU A 58 13.87 -2.25 -15.67
CA LEU A 58 13.26 -0.91 -15.54
C LEU A 58 13.13 -0.18 -16.88
N ASN A 59 13.85 -0.64 -17.90
CA ASN A 59 13.91 -0.01 -19.21
C ASN A 59 13.02 -0.71 -20.23
N ALA A 60 12.52 -1.90 -19.90
CA ALA A 60 11.63 -2.66 -20.75
C ALA A 60 10.19 -2.37 -20.32
N LEU A 61 9.40 -1.89 -21.27
CA LEU A 61 7.97 -1.74 -21.08
C LEU A 61 7.32 -3.13 -20.98
N PRO A 62 6.31 -3.31 -20.11
CA PRO A 62 5.46 -4.48 -20.14
C PRO A 62 4.79 -4.65 -21.52
N GLU A 63 4.61 -5.90 -21.96
CA GLU A 63 3.94 -6.20 -23.25
C GLU A 63 2.52 -5.63 -23.34
N TRP A 64 1.84 -5.50 -22.19
CA TRP A 64 0.50 -4.93 -22.10
C TRP A 64 0.48 -3.38 -22.10
N MET A 65 1.64 -2.72 -22.05
CA MET A 65 1.69 -1.26 -21.98
C MET A 65 1.35 -0.65 -23.35
N ASP A 66 0.33 0.19 -23.36
CA ASP A 66 -0.14 0.93 -24.52
C ASP A 66 0.30 2.41 -24.40
N PRO A 67 1.27 2.87 -25.21
CA PRO A 67 1.78 4.24 -25.14
C PRO A 67 0.70 5.30 -25.38
N GLU A 68 -0.26 5.03 -26.27
CA GLU A 68 -1.32 6.00 -26.59
C GLU A 68 -2.26 6.19 -25.38
N LYS A 69 -2.63 5.09 -24.71
CA LYS A 69 -3.41 5.16 -23.47
C LYS A 69 -2.64 5.85 -22.35
N TYR A 70 -1.33 5.62 -22.25
CA TYR A 70 -0.48 6.30 -21.27
C TYR A 70 -0.50 7.82 -21.47
N HIS A 71 -0.24 8.30 -22.69
CA HIS A 71 -0.24 9.73 -22.99
C HIS A 71 -1.62 10.37 -22.84
N ARG A 72 -2.70 9.63 -23.14
CA ARG A 72 -4.07 10.08 -22.85
C ARG A 72 -4.29 10.26 -21.34
N GLY A 73 -3.77 9.35 -20.51
CA GLY A 73 -3.79 9.48 -19.05
C GLY A 73 -3.02 10.72 -18.58
N GLN A 74 -1.85 10.99 -19.13
CA GLN A 74 -1.08 12.20 -18.82
C GLN A 74 -1.85 13.47 -19.20
N LYS A 75 -2.50 13.50 -20.36
CA LYS A 75 -3.35 14.62 -20.77
C LYS A 75 -4.49 14.84 -19.77
N PHE A 76 -5.17 13.77 -19.36
CA PHE A 76 -6.24 13.85 -18.36
C PHE A 76 -5.75 14.45 -17.03
N VAL A 77 -4.57 14.02 -16.55
CA VAL A 77 -3.97 14.59 -15.34
C VAL A 77 -3.68 16.08 -15.54
N ARG A 78 -3.09 16.46 -16.68
CA ARG A 78 -2.78 17.87 -16.96
C ARG A 78 -4.02 18.77 -16.99
N GLU A 79 -5.12 18.27 -17.50
CA GLU A 79 -6.40 19.00 -17.55
C GLU A 79 -7.10 19.07 -16.17
N ASN A 80 -6.69 18.24 -15.20
CA ASN A 80 -7.35 18.10 -13.89
C ASN A 80 -6.38 18.11 -12.70
N TYR A 81 -5.20 18.75 -12.82
CA TYR A 81 -4.12 18.65 -11.84
C TYR A 81 -4.57 18.86 -10.40
N PHE A 82 -5.33 19.93 -10.13
CA PHE A 82 -5.76 20.25 -8.78
C PHE A 82 -6.56 19.10 -8.16
N SER A 83 -7.54 18.57 -8.89
CA SER A 83 -8.36 17.45 -8.45
C SER A 83 -7.54 16.18 -8.25
N ILE A 84 -6.57 15.90 -9.12
CA ILE A 84 -5.67 14.75 -8.99
C ILE A 84 -4.76 14.89 -7.76
N ILE A 85 -4.25 16.09 -7.47
CA ILE A 85 -3.43 16.35 -6.28
C ILE A 85 -4.27 16.18 -5.02
N MET A 86 -5.50 16.71 -4.98
CA MET A 86 -6.41 16.53 -3.85
C MET A 86 -6.78 15.07 -3.64
N ALA A 87 -7.05 14.34 -4.72
CA ALA A 87 -7.28 12.91 -4.69
C ALA A 87 -6.10 12.13 -4.10
N PHE A 88 -4.88 12.46 -4.52
CA PHE A 88 -3.65 11.87 -3.97
C PHE A 88 -3.52 12.15 -2.45
N ILE A 89 -3.80 13.37 -2.00
CA ILE A 89 -3.72 13.74 -0.58
C ILE A 89 -4.76 12.95 0.23
N PHE A 90 -6.03 12.99 -0.16
CA PHE A 90 -7.09 12.28 0.57
C PHE A 90 -6.92 10.77 0.53
N GLY A 91 -6.54 10.22 -0.62
CA GLY A 91 -6.21 8.81 -0.78
C GLY A 91 -5.05 8.38 0.11
N SER A 92 -4.01 9.21 0.24
CA SER A 92 -2.88 8.95 1.13
C SER A 92 -3.31 8.97 2.60
N ILE A 93 -4.11 9.95 3.02
CA ILE A 93 -4.67 10.01 4.38
C ILE A 93 -5.48 8.74 4.67
N TYR A 94 -6.35 8.34 3.74
CA TYR A 94 -7.12 7.11 3.85
C TYR A 94 -6.21 5.87 3.96
N GLY A 95 -5.18 5.77 3.11
CA GLY A 95 -4.20 4.69 3.17
C GLY A 95 -3.48 4.60 4.52
N TYR A 96 -3.19 5.73 5.17
CA TYR A 96 -2.55 5.76 6.48
C TYR A 96 -3.47 5.39 7.65
N THR A 97 -4.76 5.22 7.42
CA THR A 97 -5.65 4.61 8.41
C THR A 97 -5.40 3.11 8.60
N PHE A 98 -4.71 2.47 7.64
CA PHE A 98 -4.28 1.08 7.74
C PHE A 98 -2.87 1.01 8.35
N GLU A 99 -2.75 0.36 9.51
CA GLU A 99 -1.48 0.27 10.24
C GLU A 99 -0.34 -0.30 9.39
N ASP A 100 -0.61 -1.31 8.56
CA ASP A 100 0.42 -1.98 7.76
C ASP A 100 1.02 -1.06 6.69
N ALA A 101 0.25 -0.09 6.20
CA ALA A 101 0.75 0.96 5.30
C ALA A 101 1.51 2.06 6.06
N LEU A 102 1.09 2.36 7.30
CA LEU A 102 1.66 3.43 8.11
C LEU A 102 3.00 3.04 8.77
N LYS A 103 3.13 1.82 9.29
CA LYS A 103 4.32 1.36 10.04
C LYS A 103 5.64 1.55 9.25
N PRO A 104 5.75 1.16 7.96
CA PRO A 104 6.97 1.40 7.18
C PRO A 104 7.31 2.89 7.01
N ILE A 105 6.31 3.77 6.95
CA ILE A 105 6.54 5.23 6.88
C ILE A 105 7.16 5.74 8.18
N ILE A 106 6.65 5.28 9.34
CA ILE A 106 7.19 5.62 10.66
C ILE A 106 8.63 5.12 10.80
N ILE A 107 8.88 3.84 10.48
CA ILE A 107 10.21 3.21 10.56
C ILE A 107 11.22 3.91 9.62
N GLY A 108 10.73 4.42 8.48
CA GLY A 108 11.52 5.20 7.53
C GLY A 108 11.89 6.61 8.02
N GLY A 109 11.35 7.06 9.15
CA GLY A 109 11.65 8.36 9.76
C GLY A 109 11.17 9.55 8.93
N ASN A 110 11.75 10.73 9.12
CA ASN A 110 11.43 11.94 8.33
C ASN A 110 9.94 12.35 8.33
N SER A 111 9.17 11.93 9.33
CA SER A 111 7.75 12.29 9.50
C SER A 111 7.37 12.63 10.94
N HIS A 112 8.34 12.62 11.88
CA HIS A 112 8.07 12.80 13.32
C HIS A 112 7.84 14.27 13.73
N THR A 113 8.02 15.22 12.81
CA THR A 113 7.61 16.62 13.00
C THR A 113 6.81 17.10 11.80
N PRO A 114 5.93 18.11 11.97
CA PRO A 114 5.15 18.67 10.86
C PRO A 114 6.02 19.12 9.68
N TYR A 115 7.16 19.75 9.94
CA TYR A 115 8.07 20.21 8.90
C TYR A 115 8.74 19.06 8.12
N LEU A 116 9.15 17.99 8.81
CA LEU A 116 9.74 16.83 8.16
C LEU A 116 8.68 16.08 7.33
N ALA A 117 7.48 15.90 7.88
CA ALA A 117 6.35 15.34 7.16
C ALA A 117 6.02 16.16 5.91
N PHE A 118 5.94 17.49 6.03
CA PHE A 118 5.74 18.40 4.88
C PHE A 118 6.81 18.18 3.80
N LYS A 119 8.09 18.16 4.17
CA LYS A 119 9.19 17.87 3.21
C LYS A 119 9.05 16.51 2.54
N ARG A 120 8.72 15.47 3.30
CA ARG A 120 8.49 14.12 2.76
C ARG A 120 7.39 14.15 1.71
N TYR A 121 6.22 14.67 2.06
CA TYR A 121 5.06 14.66 1.16
C TYR A 121 5.21 15.59 -0.03
N LEU A 122 5.84 16.75 0.14
CA LEU A 122 6.19 17.62 -0.99
C LEU A 122 7.13 16.90 -1.97
N ASN A 123 8.14 16.19 -1.47
CA ASN A 123 9.03 15.42 -2.31
C ASN A 123 8.31 14.24 -2.99
N THR A 124 7.39 13.57 -2.30
CA THR A 124 6.57 12.50 -2.91
C THR A 124 5.69 13.06 -4.01
N LEU A 125 5.02 14.19 -3.77
CA LEU A 125 4.17 14.86 -4.75
C LEU A 125 4.98 15.24 -5.99
N LYS A 126 6.13 15.89 -5.83
CA LYS A 126 7.01 16.25 -6.96
C LYS A 126 7.37 15.06 -7.85
N ARG A 127 7.73 13.91 -7.25
CA ARG A 127 8.04 12.68 -8.00
C ARG A 127 6.84 12.17 -8.79
N ILE A 128 5.67 12.17 -8.18
CA ILE A 128 4.44 11.73 -8.83
C ILE A 128 4.10 12.64 -10.01
N LEU A 129 4.21 13.96 -9.84
CA LEU A 129 4.00 14.90 -10.95
C LEU A 129 5.02 14.68 -12.08
N ALA A 130 6.30 14.44 -11.75
CA ALA A 130 7.30 14.09 -12.75
C ALA A 130 6.92 12.82 -13.54
N TRP A 131 6.28 11.82 -12.92
CA TRP A 131 5.77 10.65 -13.63
C TRP A 131 4.55 10.97 -14.51
N TYR A 132 3.68 11.86 -14.07
CA TYR A 132 2.55 12.31 -14.89
C TYR A 132 2.96 13.16 -16.08
N ASP A 133 4.11 13.83 -16.01
CA ASP A 133 4.62 14.69 -17.07
C ASP A 133 5.70 14.07 -17.95
N GLY A 134 6.19 12.89 -17.58
CA GLY A 134 7.24 12.20 -18.33
C GLY A 134 7.05 10.70 -18.42
N GLU A 135 8.07 10.05 -18.95
CA GLU A 135 8.09 8.62 -19.18
C GLU A 135 9.10 7.96 -18.22
N PRO A 136 8.63 7.24 -17.19
CA PRO A 136 9.50 6.62 -16.19
C PRO A 136 10.46 5.55 -16.73
N TRP A 137 10.27 5.09 -17.97
CA TRP A 137 11.15 4.13 -18.66
C TRP A 137 12.20 4.80 -19.54
N SER A 138 12.07 6.11 -19.81
CA SER A 138 12.96 6.84 -20.71
C SER A 138 14.18 7.36 -19.95
N LYS A 139 15.32 6.65 -20.07
CA LYS A 139 16.57 6.97 -19.37
C LYS A 139 16.98 8.44 -19.56
N GLY A 140 17.48 9.04 -18.48
CA GLY A 140 17.95 10.43 -18.47
C GLY A 140 16.86 11.47 -18.20
N THR A 141 15.57 11.10 -18.28
CA THR A 141 14.46 11.99 -17.90
C THR A 141 14.35 12.15 -16.38
N GLU A 142 13.69 13.23 -15.94
CA GLU A 142 13.33 13.42 -14.53
C GLU A 142 12.43 12.28 -14.02
N ALA A 143 11.41 11.91 -14.79
CA ALA A 143 10.50 10.80 -14.49
C ALA A 143 11.24 9.49 -14.20
N TYR A 144 12.20 9.14 -15.06
CA TYR A 144 13.04 7.94 -14.88
C TYR A 144 13.85 8.01 -13.58
N ARG A 145 14.54 9.13 -13.33
CA ARG A 145 15.35 9.31 -12.10
C ARG A 145 14.49 9.22 -10.85
N ASP A 146 13.33 9.87 -10.85
CA ASP A 146 12.42 9.86 -9.71
C ASP A 146 11.79 8.48 -9.47
N MET A 147 11.53 7.72 -10.52
CA MET A 147 11.10 6.32 -10.40
C MET A 147 12.18 5.47 -9.74
N GLN A 148 13.44 5.63 -10.13
CA GLN A 148 14.56 4.92 -9.49
C GLN A 148 14.71 5.31 -8.02
N ILE A 149 14.57 6.60 -7.68
CA ILE A 149 14.61 7.07 -6.29
C ILE A 149 13.48 6.43 -5.46
N ALA A 150 12.25 6.42 -5.98
CA ALA A 150 11.12 5.82 -5.28
C ALA A 150 11.31 4.31 -5.07
N ARG A 151 11.73 3.59 -6.12
CA ARG A 151 12.06 2.16 -6.04
C ARG A 151 13.13 1.89 -4.98
N ASN A 152 14.24 2.64 -5.00
CA ASN A 152 15.34 2.45 -4.05
C ASN A 152 14.90 2.72 -2.60
N LYS A 153 14.05 3.74 -2.39
CA LYS A 153 13.46 4.02 -1.07
C LYS A 153 12.61 2.85 -0.58
N HIS A 154 11.76 2.28 -1.45
CA HIS A 154 10.93 1.13 -1.10
C HIS A 154 11.76 -0.13 -0.83
N ILE A 155 12.78 -0.41 -1.64
CA ILE A 155 13.71 -1.54 -1.37
C ILE A 155 14.41 -1.35 -0.04
N THR A 156 14.95 -0.15 0.22
CA THR A 156 15.70 0.14 1.45
C THR A 156 14.83 -0.04 2.70
N ILE A 157 13.59 0.47 2.69
CA ILE A 157 12.69 0.27 3.83
C ILE A 157 12.25 -1.19 3.95
N SER A 158 12.03 -1.89 2.84
CA SER A 158 11.69 -3.32 2.85
C SER A 158 12.81 -4.15 3.47
N THR A 159 14.06 -3.94 3.05
CA THR A 159 15.24 -4.60 3.65
C THR A 159 15.41 -4.22 5.11
N LYS A 160 15.19 -2.95 5.47
CA LYS A 160 15.28 -2.53 6.88
C LYS A 160 14.25 -3.27 7.75
N VAL A 161 13.02 -3.40 7.26
CA VAL A 161 11.94 -4.07 7.98
C VAL A 161 12.17 -5.59 8.07
N SER A 162 12.71 -6.22 7.03
CA SER A 162 12.95 -7.66 7.00
C SER A 162 14.00 -8.11 8.03
N LEU A 163 14.88 -7.20 8.44
CA LEU A 163 15.91 -7.44 9.45
C LEU A 163 15.41 -7.29 10.89
N LEU A 164 14.17 -6.82 11.11
CA LEU A 164 13.61 -6.62 12.44
C LEU A 164 12.79 -7.83 12.91
N ASP A 165 13.02 -8.28 14.14
CA ASP A 165 12.11 -9.20 14.79
C ASP A 165 10.73 -8.55 15.08
N ASN A 166 9.74 -9.32 15.52
CA ASN A 166 8.39 -8.80 15.75
C ASN A 166 8.36 -7.68 16.80
N LYS A 167 9.12 -7.83 17.89
CA LYS A 167 9.16 -6.87 18.98
C LYS A 167 9.86 -5.58 18.55
N GLN A 168 10.98 -5.70 17.85
CA GLN A 168 11.72 -4.58 17.27
C GLN A 168 10.89 -3.82 16.25
N TYR A 169 10.19 -4.52 15.35
CA TYR A 169 9.31 -3.92 14.35
C TYR A 169 8.19 -3.09 15.02
N GLN A 170 7.50 -3.67 16.01
CA GLN A 170 6.45 -2.96 16.74
C GLN A 170 6.99 -1.73 17.47
N ALA A 171 8.16 -1.84 18.12
CA ALA A 171 8.78 -0.71 18.81
C ALA A 171 9.19 0.41 17.83
N ALA A 172 9.84 0.07 16.71
CA ALA A 172 10.30 1.02 15.71
C ALA A 172 9.15 1.69 14.93
N SER A 173 7.96 1.09 14.93
CA SER A 173 6.78 1.62 14.27
C SER A 173 5.95 2.60 15.12
N LYS A 174 6.48 3.00 16.27
CA LYS A 174 5.86 3.98 17.18
C LYS A 174 6.80 5.17 17.34
N PHE A 175 6.23 6.35 17.55
CA PHE A 175 6.98 7.53 17.98
C PHE A 175 6.21 8.21 19.11
N GLU A 176 6.95 8.74 20.08
CA GLU A 176 6.38 9.35 21.27
C GLU A 176 5.73 10.69 20.90
N GLN A 177 4.54 10.94 21.45
CA GLN A 177 3.80 12.21 21.37
C GLN A 177 3.65 12.77 19.93
N PRO A 178 2.84 12.13 19.06
CA PRO A 178 2.56 12.69 17.75
C PRO A 178 1.97 14.09 17.86
N TRP A 179 2.53 15.05 17.11
CA TRP A 179 1.97 16.39 17.03
C TRP A 179 0.65 16.35 16.29
N CYS A 180 -0.46 16.46 17.03
CA CYS A 180 -1.81 16.55 16.50
C CYS A 180 -2.65 17.33 17.52
N PRO A 181 -2.75 18.66 17.38
CA PRO A 181 -3.51 19.51 18.29
C PRO A 181 -4.97 19.08 18.43
N GLU A 182 -5.54 18.50 17.37
CA GLU A 182 -6.92 18.04 17.29
C GLU A 182 -7.10 16.58 17.73
N TYR A 183 -6.04 15.91 18.24
CA TYR A 183 -6.08 14.47 18.53
C TYR A 183 -7.25 14.09 19.43
N GLU A 184 -7.43 14.79 20.56
CA GLU A 184 -8.51 14.48 21.50
C GLU A 184 -9.90 14.67 20.88
N THR A 185 -10.07 15.71 20.07
CA THR A 185 -11.33 15.98 19.36
C THR A 185 -11.61 14.89 18.33
N LEU A 186 -10.63 14.58 17.48
CA LEU A 186 -10.76 13.52 16.47
C LEU A 186 -11.06 12.17 17.12
N MET A 187 -10.40 11.83 18.23
CA MET A 187 -10.65 10.58 18.94
C MET A 187 -12.08 10.51 19.51
N LYS A 188 -12.61 11.61 20.05
CA LYS A 188 -14.01 11.69 20.50
C LYS A 188 -14.98 11.52 19.33
N ASP A 189 -14.75 12.23 18.23
CA ASP A 189 -15.61 12.17 17.05
C ASP A 189 -15.62 10.76 16.44
N PHE A 190 -14.46 10.11 16.31
CA PHE A 190 -14.37 8.74 15.83
C PHE A 190 -15.05 7.74 16.77
N ALA A 191 -14.94 7.93 18.09
CA ALA A 191 -15.62 7.06 19.04
C ALA A 191 -17.15 7.15 18.94
N LEU A 192 -17.69 8.33 18.61
CA LEU A 192 -19.13 8.55 18.46
C LEU A 192 -19.68 8.07 17.11
N THR A 193 -18.86 8.06 16.06
CA THR A 193 -19.32 7.86 14.68
C THR A 193 -18.90 6.52 14.07
N CYS A 194 -17.89 5.83 14.61
CA CYS A 194 -17.38 4.61 14.02
C CYS A 194 -18.35 3.44 14.23
N PRO A 195 -18.95 2.87 13.18
CA PRO A 195 -19.88 1.74 13.31
C PRO A 195 -19.16 0.41 13.66
N PHE A 196 -17.82 0.43 13.75
CA PHE A 196 -16.95 -0.74 13.97
C PHE A 196 -16.16 -0.60 15.28
N GLU A 197 -16.86 -0.35 16.38
CA GLU A 197 -16.29 -0.20 17.72
C GLU A 197 -15.41 -1.39 18.13
N LYS A 198 -15.80 -2.63 17.77
CA LYS A 198 -15.07 -3.85 18.15
C LYS A 198 -14.04 -4.24 17.10
N LEU A 199 -12.86 -4.66 17.54
CA LEU A 199 -11.74 -5.07 16.67
C LEU A 199 -12.13 -6.12 15.63
N GLY A 200 -13.01 -7.08 15.99
CA GLY A 200 -13.48 -8.14 15.11
C GLY A 200 -14.53 -7.73 14.07
N GLN A 201 -15.02 -6.48 14.10
CA GLN A 201 -15.94 -5.93 13.10
C GLN A 201 -15.21 -5.27 11.92
N ARG A 202 -13.87 -5.30 11.91
CA ARG A 202 -13.02 -4.60 10.93
C ARG A 202 -12.55 -5.61 9.88
N PRO A 203 -13.12 -5.66 8.67
CA PRO A 203 -12.80 -6.69 7.68
C PRO A 203 -11.32 -6.70 7.28
N TYR A 204 -10.64 -5.55 7.31
CA TYR A 204 -9.21 -5.46 7.01
C TYR A 204 -8.31 -6.14 8.04
N LYS A 205 -8.80 -6.42 9.26
CA LYS A 205 -8.08 -7.18 10.28
C LYS A 205 -8.20 -8.70 10.09
N ILE A 206 -8.89 -9.19 9.06
CA ILE A 206 -8.92 -10.62 8.73
C ILE A 206 -7.49 -11.15 8.49
N LEU A 207 -6.61 -10.33 7.91
CA LEU A 207 -5.21 -10.67 7.69
C LEU A 207 -4.41 -10.76 9.01
N ASP A 208 -4.91 -10.21 10.13
CA ASP A 208 -4.26 -10.35 11.43
C ASP A 208 -4.27 -11.78 11.96
N ASN A 209 -5.18 -12.62 11.45
CA ASN A 209 -5.30 -14.03 11.82
C ASN A 209 -4.42 -14.96 10.96
N MET A 210 -3.72 -14.43 9.95
CA MET A 210 -2.76 -15.24 9.20
C MET A 210 -1.56 -15.60 10.08
N SER A 211 -1.19 -16.88 10.08
CA SER A 211 -0.04 -17.42 10.81
C SER A 211 1.26 -16.71 10.44
N ARG A 212 1.39 -16.23 9.20
CA ARG A 212 2.51 -15.43 8.72
C ARG A 212 2.07 -14.03 8.34
N LYS A 213 2.44 -13.03 9.15
CA LYS A 213 2.29 -11.61 8.79
C LYS A 213 3.50 -11.15 7.97
N PRO A 214 3.35 -10.85 6.68
CA PRO A 214 4.43 -10.23 5.93
C PRO A 214 4.68 -8.84 6.50
N LYS A 215 5.87 -8.64 7.10
CA LYS A 215 6.31 -7.33 7.59
C LYS A 215 6.79 -6.44 6.45
N ASP A 216 7.36 -7.06 5.44
CA ASP A 216 8.04 -6.41 4.35
C ASP A 216 7.03 -5.78 3.39
N LEU A 217 7.48 -4.74 2.68
CA LEU A 217 6.70 -4.22 1.58
C LEU A 217 6.53 -5.33 0.55
N ASN A 218 5.28 -5.61 0.20
CA ASN A 218 4.89 -6.64 -0.74
C ASN A 218 4.03 -6.04 -1.86
N ASN A 219 3.78 -6.83 -2.91
CA ASN A 219 3.03 -6.35 -4.07
C ASN A 219 1.59 -5.96 -3.73
N MET A 220 0.95 -6.63 -2.77
CA MET A 220 -0.39 -6.23 -2.32
C MET A 220 -0.38 -4.80 -1.77
N LEU A 221 0.54 -4.49 -0.87
CA LEU A 221 0.63 -3.16 -0.27
C LEU A 221 0.95 -2.07 -1.32
N MET A 222 1.78 -2.38 -2.31
CA MET A 222 2.04 -1.47 -3.43
C MET A 222 0.82 -1.25 -4.30
N ALA A 223 0.07 -2.30 -4.65
CA ALA A 223 -1.13 -2.21 -5.45
C ALA A 223 -2.23 -1.39 -4.75
N VAL A 224 -2.44 -1.64 -3.45
CA VAL A 224 -3.37 -0.87 -2.62
C VAL A 224 -2.94 0.60 -2.52
N THR A 225 -1.64 0.86 -2.34
CA THR A 225 -1.11 2.23 -2.31
C THR A 225 -1.31 2.96 -3.65
N GLN A 226 -1.08 2.30 -4.78
CA GLN A 226 -1.32 2.86 -6.11
C GLN A 226 -2.82 3.13 -6.34
N ALA A 227 -3.69 2.23 -5.89
CA ALA A 227 -5.13 2.42 -5.97
C ALA A 227 -5.55 3.69 -5.22
N HIS A 228 -4.99 3.96 -4.03
CA HIS A 228 -5.28 5.18 -3.29
C HIS A 228 -4.99 6.48 -4.07
N PHE A 229 -4.06 6.49 -5.02
CA PHE A 229 -3.74 7.68 -5.81
C PHE A 229 -4.81 8.01 -6.86
N ILE A 230 -5.56 7.01 -7.32
CA ILE A 230 -6.51 7.15 -8.44
C ILE A 230 -7.95 6.82 -8.06
N MET A 231 -8.18 6.19 -6.90
CA MET A 231 -9.47 5.67 -6.50
C MET A 231 -10.54 6.76 -6.45
N LEU A 232 -10.23 7.94 -5.89
CA LEU A 232 -11.21 9.02 -5.79
C LEU A 232 -11.68 9.51 -7.17
N PRO A 233 -10.79 9.84 -8.13
CA PRO A 233 -11.18 10.18 -9.49
C PRO A 233 -11.94 9.07 -10.23
N VAL A 234 -11.67 7.81 -9.90
CA VAL A 234 -12.33 6.65 -10.54
C VAL A 234 -13.73 6.41 -9.96
N LEU A 235 -13.88 6.44 -8.64
CA LEU A 235 -15.14 6.16 -7.94
C LEU A 235 -16.09 7.36 -7.94
N TYR A 236 -15.53 8.57 -7.94
CA TYR A 236 -16.29 9.83 -7.92
C TYR A 236 -15.86 10.73 -9.08
N PRO A 237 -16.07 10.30 -10.35
CA PRO A 237 -15.61 11.03 -11.54
C PRO A 237 -16.46 12.28 -11.87
N GLN A 238 -17.42 12.61 -11.00
CA GLN A 238 -18.36 13.70 -11.23
C GLN A 238 -17.63 15.04 -11.20
N LYS A 239 -17.96 15.91 -12.16
CA LYS A 239 -17.41 17.26 -12.30
C LYS A 239 -18.03 18.22 -11.30
#